data_AF-A0A943LQ16-F1
#
_entry.id   AF-A0A943LQ16-F1
#
_cell.length_a   1.000
_cell.length_b   1.000
_cell.length_c   1.000
_cell.angle_alpha   90.00
_cell.angle_beta   90.00
_cell.angle_gamma   90.00
#
_symmetry.space_group_name_H-M   'P 1'
#
loop_
_entity.id
_entity.type
_entity.pdbx_description
1 polymer ?
#
loop_
_entity_poly.entity_id
_entity_poly.type
_entity_poly.pdbx_seq_one_letter_code
_entity_poly.pdbx_strand_id
1 'polypeptide(L)'
;PSKEIVAIFQPHTFTRTIALLDEFAEALNEADAVYLAQIYGSAREVDHGDVKVEDLAAKINKPAKVVTVENVSPLLDHDNAVYVFMGAGDIQLYERSFEELLASLQNHM
;
A
#
# COMPACT_ATOMS: atom_id res chain seq x y z
N PRO A 1 4.24 -18.24 -13.66
CA PRO A 1 5.26 -17.20 -13.31
C PRO A 1 5.82 -17.49 -11.91
N SER A 2 7.06 -17.07 -11.58
CA SER A 2 7.76 -17.46 -10.35
C SER A 2 8.21 -16.28 -9.47
N LYS A 3 7.83 -15.06 -9.82
CA LYS A 3 8.16 -13.87 -9.01
C LYS A 3 7.06 -13.60 -8.00
N GLU A 4 7.47 -13.19 -6.81
CA GLU A 4 6.56 -12.69 -5.77
C GLU A 4 5.85 -11.41 -6.26
N ILE A 5 4.56 -11.30 -5.98
CA ILE A 5 3.76 -10.09 -6.21
C ILE A 5 3.58 -9.35 -4.89
N VAL A 6 4.15 -8.16 -4.81
CA VAL A 6 4.01 -7.24 -3.67
C VAL A 6 3.05 -6.14 -4.07
N ALA A 7 1.86 -6.11 -3.47
CA ALA A 7 0.86 -5.08 -3.71
C ALA A 7 1.06 -3.91 -2.75
N ILE A 8 1.15 -2.68 -3.28
CA ILE A 8 1.18 -1.45 -2.50
C ILE A 8 -0.07 -0.65 -2.86
N PHE A 9 -1.05 -0.64 -1.94
CA PHE A 9 -2.36 -0.08 -2.19
C PHE A 9 -2.63 1.17 -1.35
N GLN A 10 -3.06 2.24 -2.02
CA GLN A 10 -3.60 3.44 -1.39
C GLN A 10 -5.12 3.47 -1.61
N PRO A 11 -5.94 3.23 -0.57
CA PRO A 11 -7.38 3.44 -0.65
C PRO A 11 -7.68 4.90 -0.98
N HIS A 12 -8.61 5.14 -1.90
CA HIS A 12 -9.05 6.49 -2.27
C HIS A 12 -10.51 6.67 -1.86
N THR A 13 -10.74 7.73 -1.08
CA THR A 13 -11.94 8.11 -0.34
C THR A 13 -12.31 7.22 0.85
N PHE A 14 -12.73 7.84 1.96
CA PHE A 14 -13.18 7.15 3.17
C PHE A 14 -14.49 6.39 2.90
N THR A 15 -15.43 7.06 2.23
CA THR A 15 -16.73 6.50 1.87
C THR A 15 -16.64 5.24 1.01
N ARG A 16 -15.70 5.20 0.05
CA ARG A 16 -15.48 4.01 -0.78
C ARG A 16 -14.78 2.89 -0.03
N THR A 17 -13.86 3.24 0.86
CA THR A 17 -13.17 2.26 1.72
C THR A 17 -14.16 1.58 2.66
N ILE A 18 -15.08 2.33 3.26
CA ILE A 18 -16.19 1.77 4.06
C ILE A 18 -17.05 0.82 3.22
N ALA A 19 -17.47 1.27 2.04
CA ALA A 19 -18.43 0.54 1.22
C ALA A 19 -17.88 -0.75 0.62
N LEU A 20 -16.57 -0.84 0.41
CA LEU A 20 -15.90 -1.94 -0.30
C LEU A 20 -14.80 -2.61 0.55
N LEU A 21 -14.89 -2.49 1.88
CA LEU A 21 -13.81 -2.89 2.78
C LEU A 21 -13.47 -4.38 2.63
N ASP A 22 -14.50 -5.24 2.55
CA ASP A 22 -14.34 -6.68 2.42
C ASP A 22 -13.87 -7.07 1.02
N GLU A 23 -14.39 -6.41 -0.02
CA GLU A 23 -14.00 -6.64 -1.42
C GLU A 23 -12.56 -6.20 -1.69
N PHE A 24 -12.10 -5.10 -1.07
CA PHE A 24 -10.69 -4.72 -1.12
C PHE A 24 -9.81 -5.76 -0.45
N ALA A 25 -10.19 -6.26 0.73
CA ALA A 25 -9.43 -7.28 1.42
C ALA A 25 -9.36 -8.58 0.61
N GLU A 26 -10.48 -9.01 0.02
CA GLU A 26 -10.54 -10.19 -0.86
C GLU A 26 -9.58 -10.06 -2.04
N ALA A 27 -9.63 -8.95 -2.78
CA ALA A 27 -8.77 -8.71 -3.93
C ALA A 27 -7.28 -8.61 -3.54
N LEU A 28 -6.96 -7.93 -2.43
CA LEU A 28 -5.57 -7.77 -1.98
C LEU A 28 -4.97 -9.09 -1.47
N ASN A 29 -5.79 -10.02 -0.97
CA ASN A 29 -5.33 -11.35 -0.56
C ASN A 29 -4.87 -12.24 -1.74
N GLU A 30 -5.07 -11.82 -2.99
CA GLU A 30 -4.50 -12.49 -4.16
C GLU A 30 -2.98 -12.24 -4.32
N ALA A 31 -2.45 -11.16 -3.72
CA ALA A 31 -1.01 -10.90 -3.70
C ALA A 31 -0.28 -11.78 -2.68
N ASP A 32 1.04 -11.93 -2.86
CA ASP A 32 1.88 -12.67 -1.93
C ASP A 32 2.13 -11.87 -0.63
N ALA A 33 2.32 -10.55 -0.78
CA ALA A 33 2.44 -9.59 0.32
C ALA A 33 1.70 -8.29 0.01
N VAL A 34 1.20 -7.63 1.06
CA VAL A 34 0.42 -6.40 0.93
C VAL A 34 0.99 -5.29 1.81
N TYR A 35 1.10 -4.10 1.23
CA TYR A 35 1.46 -2.89 1.93
C TYR A 35 0.38 -1.85 1.67
N LEU A 36 -0.01 -1.14 2.72
CA LEU A 36 -1.08 -0.17 2.65
C LEU A 36 -0.55 1.23 2.93
N ALA A 37 -0.90 2.17 2.08
CA ALA A 37 -0.71 3.59 2.31
C ALA A 37 -1.93 4.17 3.07
N GLN A 38 -1.72 5.30 3.75
CA GLN A 38 -2.81 6.02 4.41
C GLN A 38 -3.95 6.33 3.43
N ILE A 39 -5.19 6.27 3.92
CA ILE A 39 -6.39 6.55 3.10
C ILE A 39 -6.27 7.96 2.54
N TYR A 40 -6.32 8.08 1.22
CA TYR A 40 -6.32 9.36 0.55
C TYR A 40 -7.75 9.89 0.45
N GLY A 41 -8.09 10.85 1.30
CA GLY A 41 -9.38 11.53 1.28
C GLY A 41 -9.53 12.44 0.06
N SER A 42 -10.74 12.55 -0.48
CA SER A 42 -11.03 13.59 -1.48
C SER A 42 -11.18 14.97 -0.81
N ALA A 43 -10.97 16.05 -1.56
CA ALA A 43 -11.14 17.43 -1.06
C ALA A 43 -12.57 17.77 -0.57
N ARG A 44 -13.54 16.87 -0.79
CA ARG A 44 -14.94 17.02 -0.39
C ARG A 44 -15.30 16.22 0.86
N GLU A 45 -14.42 15.32 1.31
CA GLU A 45 -14.64 14.48 2.47
C GLU A 45 -14.00 15.09 3.71
N VAL A 46 -14.65 14.84 4.84
CA VAL A 46 -14.08 15.06 6.16
C VAL A 46 -13.83 13.69 6.75
N ASP A 47 -12.61 13.45 7.23
CA ASP A 47 -12.31 12.24 7.99
C ASP A 47 -13.05 12.30 9.33
N HIS A 48 -14.02 11.42 9.51
CA HIS A 48 -14.77 11.25 10.74
C HIS A 48 -14.20 10.15 11.65
N GLY A 49 -13.16 9.43 11.19
CA GLY A 49 -12.56 8.29 11.89
C GLY A 49 -13.38 7.00 11.81
N ASP A 50 -14.40 6.96 10.96
CA ASP A 50 -15.28 5.79 10.76
C ASP A 50 -14.56 4.61 10.11
N VAL A 51 -13.46 4.86 9.40
CA VAL A 51 -12.58 3.84 8.83
C VAL A 51 -11.14 4.29 8.87
N LYS A 52 -10.25 3.35 9.14
CA LYS A 52 -8.80 3.52 9.07
C LYS A 52 -8.20 2.47 8.16
N VAL A 53 -6.99 2.71 7.67
CA VAL A 53 -6.28 1.74 6.83
C VAL A 53 -5.99 0.45 7.61
N GLU A 54 -5.84 0.54 8.93
CA GLU A 54 -5.67 -0.61 9.82
C GLU A 54 -6.91 -1.53 9.84
N ASP A 55 -8.11 -1.00 9.60
CA ASP A 55 -9.32 -1.83 9.50
C ASP A 55 -9.27 -2.72 8.26
N LEU A 56 -8.70 -2.22 7.15
CA LEU A 56 -8.42 -3.00 5.95
C LEU A 56 -7.27 -3.99 6.21
N ALA A 57 -6.19 -3.55 6.87
CA ALA A 57 -5.06 -4.41 7.23
C ALA A 57 -5.50 -5.63 8.06
N ALA A 58 -6.41 -5.43 9.02
CA ALA A 58 -6.93 -6.48 9.87
C ALA A 58 -7.74 -7.57 9.13
N LYS A 59 -8.21 -7.28 7.91
CA LYS A 59 -8.95 -8.23 7.05
C LYS A 59 -8.07 -8.97 6.05
N ILE A 60 -6.81 -8.54 5.90
CA ILE A 60 -5.84 -9.21 5.03
C ILE A 60 -5.24 -10.40 5.80
N ASN A 61 -5.24 -11.58 5.18
CA ASN A 61 -4.69 -12.81 5.75
C ASN A 61 -3.25 -13.10 5.31
N LYS A 62 -2.67 -12.17 4.55
CA LYS A 62 -1.26 -12.12 4.11
C LYS A 62 -0.44 -11.23 5.04
N PRO A 63 0.90 -11.25 4.96
CA PRO A 63 1.73 -10.21 5.57
C PRO A 63 1.26 -8.83 5.10
N ALA A 64 0.68 -8.06 6.03
CA ALA A 64 0.14 -6.73 5.79
C ALA A 64 0.88 -5.71 6.68
N LYS A 65 1.44 -4.66 6.07
CA LYS A 65 2.06 -3.55 6.80
C LYS A 65 1.56 -2.21 6.26
N VAL A 66 1.39 -1.24 7.15
CA VAL A 66 1.13 0.15 6.74
C VAL A 66 2.46 0.85 6.53
N VAL A 67 2.61 1.57 5.42
CA VAL A 67 3.81 2.35 5.07
C VAL A 67 3.45 3.83 4.91
N THR A 68 4.46 4.68 4.99
CA THR A 68 4.34 6.11 4.69
C THR A 68 5.35 6.49 3.61
N VAL A 69 5.16 7.64 2.96
CA VAL A 69 6.12 8.14 1.96
C VAL A 69 7.52 8.30 2.56
N GLU A 70 7.61 8.69 3.83
CA GLU A 70 8.87 8.86 4.55
C GLU A 70 9.51 7.53 4.96
N ASN A 71 8.74 6.44 5.04
CA ASN A 71 9.22 5.13 5.44
C ASN A 71 8.65 4.00 4.57
N VAL A 72 9.27 3.83 3.41
CA VAL A 72 9.03 2.71 2.49
C VAL A 72 10.04 1.56 2.66
N SER A 73 10.92 1.63 3.66
CA SER A 73 11.93 0.58 3.92
C SER A 73 11.36 -0.82 4.14
N PRO A 74 10.14 -1.02 4.67
CA PRO A 74 9.55 -2.36 4.76
C PRO A 74 9.38 -3.08 3.42
N LEU A 75 9.40 -2.36 2.28
CA LEU A 75 9.36 -2.96 0.95
C LEU A 75 10.68 -3.66 0.59
N LEU A 76 11.79 -3.36 1.28
CA LEU A 76 13.10 -4.02 1.10
C LEU A 76 13.14 -5.44 1.67
N ASP A 77 12.08 -5.88 2.38
CA ASP A 77 11.97 -7.25 2.88
C ASP A 77 11.83 -8.29 1.75
N HIS A 78 11.64 -7.83 0.50
CA HIS A 78 11.39 -8.65 -0.68
C HIS A 78 12.57 -8.62 -1.66
N ASP A 79 12.95 -9.79 -2.16
CA ASP A 79 14.01 -9.96 -3.15
C ASP A 79 13.44 -10.41 -4.51
N ASN A 80 13.89 -9.75 -5.59
CA ASN A 80 13.48 -10.04 -6.97
C ASN A 80 11.94 -10.12 -7.20
N ALA A 81 11.18 -9.32 -6.48
CA ALA A 81 9.72 -9.23 -6.57
C ALA A 81 9.24 -8.33 -7.72
N VAL A 82 7.95 -8.44 -8.04
CA VAL A 82 7.20 -7.48 -8.84
C VAL A 82 6.38 -6.63 -7.88
N TYR A 83 6.67 -5.33 -7.85
CA TYR A 83 5.96 -4.36 -7.03
C TYR A 83 4.83 -3.72 -7.85
N VAL A 84 3.62 -3.70 -7.30
CA VAL A 84 2.45 -3.10 -7.94
C VAL A 84 1.93 -1.97 -7.07
N PHE A 85 2.27 -0.74 -7.43
CA PHE A 85 1.74 0.47 -6.80
C PHE A 85 0.39 0.81 -7.41
N MET A 86 -0.64 0.91 -6.58
CA MET A 86 -2.02 1.11 -7.02
C MET A 86 -2.81 2.02 -6.08
N GLY A 87 -3.59 2.93 -6.67
CA GLY A 87 -4.35 3.95 -5.96
C GLY A 87 -4.64 5.14 -6.87
N ALA A 88 -5.61 5.96 -6.51
CA ALA A 88 -6.01 7.14 -7.29
C ALA A 88 -5.61 8.48 -6.64
N GLY A 89 -4.89 8.43 -5.51
CA GLY A 89 -4.39 9.61 -4.80
C GLY A 89 -2.98 9.98 -5.24
N ASP A 90 -2.05 9.90 -4.31
CA ASP A 90 -0.64 10.24 -4.49
C ASP A 90 0.30 9.04 -4.33
N ILE A 91 -0.17 7.82 -4.65
CA ILE A 91 0.59 6.57 -4.57
C ILE A 91 1.94 6.62 -5.32
N GLN A 92 2.07 7.42 -6.38
CA GLN A 92 3.32 7.67 -7.09
C GLN A 92 4.42 8.27 -6.21
N LEU A 93 4.08 8.92 -5.10
CA LEU A 93 5.07 9.40 -4.13
C LEU A 93 5.74 8.25 -3.37
N TYR A 94 4.99 7.18 -3.10
CA TYR A 94 5.52 5.96 -2.48
C TYR A 94 6.44 5.22 -3.44
N GLU A 95 6.03 5.11 -4.71
CA GLU A 95 6.87 4.56 -5.79
C GLU A 95 8.19 5.31 -5.88
N ARG A 96 8.15 6.65 -6.02
CA ARG A 96 9.37 7.47 -6.12
C ARG A 96 10.25 7.34 -4.88
N SER A 97 9.67 7.39 -3.68
CA SER A 97 10.43 7.20 -2.43
C SER A 97 11.15 5.85 -2.41
N PHE A 98 10.51 4.80 -2.93
CA PHE A 98 11.11 3.47 -3.00
C PHE A 98 12.22 3.38 -4.05
N GLU A 99 12.03 3.99 -5.22
CA GLU A 99 13.07 4.10 -6.25
C GLU A 99 14.31 4.84 -5.73
N GLU A 100 14.12 5.97 -5.04
CA GLU A 100 15.20 6.76 -4.43
C GLU A 100 15.94 5.95 -3.35
N LEU A 101 15.22 5.20 -2.52
CA LEU A 101 15.80 4.31 -1.52
C LEU A 101 16.67 3.23 -2.18
N LEU A 102 16.16 2.55 -3.21
CA LEU A 102 16.90 1.52 -3.96
C LEU A 102 18.17 2.10 -4.61
N ALA A 103 18.07 3.25 -5.26
CA ALA A 103 19.21 3.94 -5.86
C ALA A 103 20.26 4.33 -4.81
N SER A 104 19.83 4.76 -3.63
CA SER A 104 20.73 5.09 -2.52
C SER A 104 21.53 3.86 -2.08
N LEU A 105 20.91 2.68 -1.98
CA LEU A 105 21.58 1.45 -1.56
C LEU A 105 22.59 0.94 -2.61
N GLN A 106 22.26 1.07 -3.90
CA GLN A 106 23.17 0.68 -4.99
C GLN A 106 24.43 1.55 -5.06
N ASN A 107 24.32 2.84 -4.73
CA ASN A 107 25.45 3.77 -4.74
C ASN A 107 26.42 3.58 -3.55
N HIS A 108 26.03 2.81 -2.53
CA HIS A 108 26.84 2.55 -1.34
C HIS A 108 27.37 1.09 -1.27
N MET A 109 27.17 0.30 -2.33
CA MET A 109 27.80 -1.01 -2.53
C MET A 109 28.98 -0.90 -3.50
#